data_AF-A0A9X4CHL2-F1
#
_entry.id   AF-A0A9X4CHL2-F1
#
_cell.length_a   1.000
_cell.length_b   1.000
_cell.length_c   1.000
_cell.angle_alpha   90.00
_cell.angle_beta   90.00
_cell.angle_gamma   90.00
#
_symmetry.space_group_name_H-M   'P 1'
#
loop_
_entity.id
_entity.type
_entity.pdbx_description
1 polymer ?
#
loop_
_entity_poly.entity_id
_entity_poly.type
_entity_poly.pdbx_seq_one_letter_code
_entity_poly.pdbx_strand_id
1 'polypeptide(L)' 'MGKVVFLYRSLAYRNAAADILRKARKLPRGAERSAARRYARALRDLARTEAWLEGRIAREPRTAQRMTSAASG' A
#
# COMPACT_ATOMS: atom_id res chain seq x y z
N MET A 1 17.49 1.04 -6.77
CA MET A 1 16.00 1.00 -6.76
C MET A 1 15.55 -0.11 -5.82
N GLY A 2 15.16 0.22 -4.59
CA GLY A 2 14.77 -0.77 -3.60
C GLY A 2 13.54 -1.55 -4.05
N LYS A 3 13.59 -2.89 -3.99
CA LYS A 3 12.46 -3.78 -4.23
C LYS A 3 11.34 -3.42 -3.25
N VAL A 4 10.35 -2.65 -3.70
CA VAL A 4 9.15 -2.35 -2.91
C VAL A 4 8.39 -3.67 -2.78
N VAL A 5 8.50 -4.33 -1.63
CA VAL A 5 7.75 -5.54 -1.34
C VAL A 5 6.27 -5.15 -1.32
N PHE A 6 5.50 -5.68 -2.27
CA PHE A 6 4.08 -5.39 -2.38
C PHE A 6 3.33 -6.30 -1.42
N LEU A 7 2.93 -5.75 -0.29
CA LEU A 7 2.11 -6.47 0.67
C LEU A 7 0.62 -6.37 0.33
N TYR A 8 -0.16 -7.30 0.87
CA TYR A 8 -1.56 -7.55 0.48
C TYR A 8 -2.43 -6.27 0.53
N ARG A 9 -2.29 -5.47 1.58
CA ARG A 9 -3.06 -4.21 1.74
C ARG A 9 -2.66 -3.17 0.70
N SER A 10 -1.35 -3.03 0.43
CA SER A 10 -0.85 -2.17 -0.65
C SER A 10 -1.33 -2.58 -2.04
N LEU A 11 -1.50 -3.90 -2.29
CA LEU A 11 -1.94 -4.43 -3.57
C LEU A 11 -3.40 -4.04 -3.87
N ALA A 12 -4.28 -4.11 -2.86
CA ALA A 12 -5.69 -3.74 -3.00
C ALA A 12 -5.84 -2.28 -3.47
N TYR A 13 -5.10 -1.35 -2.87
CA TYR A 13 -5.13 0.07 -3.27
C TYR A 13 -4.58 0.30 -4.69
N ARG A 14 -3.54 -0.45 -5.11
CA ARG A 14 -3.04 -0.37 -6.50
C ARG A 14 -4.06 -0.87 -7.51
N ASN A 15 -4.74 -1.98 -7.20
CA ASN A 15 -5.77 -2.54 -8.06
C ASN A 15 -6.97 -1.59 -8.19
N ALA A 16 -7.45 -1.06 -7.06
CA ALA A 16 -8.51 -0.05 -7.04
C ALA A 16 -8.12 1.20 -7.84
N ALA A 17 -6.89 1.70 -7.69
CA ALA A 17 -6.40 2.84 -8.49
C ALA A 17 -6.39 2.52 -10.00
N ALA A 18 -5.96 1.33 -10.39
CA ALA A 18 -5.95 0.90 -11.79
C ALA A 18 -7.36 0.84 -12.38
N ASP A 19 -8.34 0.34 -11.62
CA ASP A 19 -9.74 0.30 -12.03
C ASP A 19 -10.35 1.68 -12.20
N ILE A 20 -10.06 2.59 -11.27
CA ILE A 20 -10.55 3.97 -11.35
C ILE A 20 -9.92 4.68 -12.55
N LEU A 21 -8.63 4.44 -12.85
CA LEU A 21 -8.01 4.97 -14.07
C LEU A 21 -8.59 4.35 -15.35
N ARG A 22 -8.99 3.07 -15.33
CA ARG A 22 -9.71 2.44 -16.45
C ARG A 22 -11.08 3.11 -16.67
N LYS A 23 -11.85 3.29 -15.60
CA LYS A 23 -13.15 3.99 -15.64
C LYS A 23 -12.99 5.44 -16.11
N ALA A 24 -12.01 6.17 -15.58
CA ALA A 24 -11.71 7.56 -15.95
C ALA A 24 -11.23 7.73 -17.40
N ARG A 25 -10.73 6.67 -18.05
CA ARG A 25 -10.38 6.73 -19.48
C ARG A 25 -11.61 6.75 -20.38
N LYS A 26 -12.73 6.18 -19.94
CA LYS A 26 -14.01 6.16 -20.66
C LYS A 26 -14.77 7.48 -20.53
N LEU A 27 -14.44 8.31 -19.53
CA LEU A 27 -15.07 9.61 -19.34
C LEU A 27 -14.53 10.66 -20.33
N PRO A 28 -15.40 11.59 -20.80
CA PRO A 28 -14.96 12.74 -21.58
C PRO A 28 -13.99 13.62 -20.78
N ARG A 29 -13.26 14.49 -21.46
CA ARG A 29 -12.40 15.47 -20.78
C ARG A 29 -13.30 16.42 -19.98
N GLY A 30 -13.02 16.57 -18.69
CA GLY A 30 -13.82 17.40 -17.80
C GLY A 30 -13.46 17.22 -16.32
N ALA A 31 -14.18 17.93 -15.45
CA ALA A 31 -13.95 17.95 -14.01
C ALA A 31 -14.05 16.55 -13.37
N GLU A 32 -15.01 15.73 -13.80
CA GLU A 32 -15.21 14.36 -13.31
C GLU A 32 -14.01 13.46 -13.60
N ARG A 33 -13.49 13.51 -14.84
CA ARG A 33 -12.29 12.77 -15.23
C ARG A 33 -11.07 13.20 -14.41
N SER A 34 -10.95 14.49 -14.16
CA SER A 34 -9.87 15.06 -13.33
C SER A 34 -10.02 14.66 -11.85
N ALA A 35 -11.24 14.62 -11.32
CA ALA A 35 -11.53 14.13 -9.98
C ALA A 35 -11.19 12.63 -9.82
N ALA A 36 -11.64 11.79 -10.76
CA ALA A 36 -11.32 10.37 -10.76
C ALA A 36 -9.80 10.11 -10.84
N ARG A 37 -9.07 10.89 -11.65
CA ARG A 37 -7.60 10.83 -11.70
C ARG A 37 -6.95 11.26 -10.40
N ARG A 38 -7.43 12.32 -9.74
CA ARG A 38 -6.93 12.76 -8.43
C ARG A 38 -7.14 11.67 -7.39
N TYR A 39 -8.32 11.07 -7.35
CA TYR A 39 -8.61 9.97 -6.43
C TYR A 39 -7.71 8.75 -6.67
N ALA A 40 -7.49 8.36 -7.93
CA ALA A 40 -6.57 7.28 -8.26
C ALA A 40 -5.09 7.58 -7.88
N ARG A 41 -4.67 8.85 -7.90
CA ARG A 41 -3.35 9.25 -7.40
C ARG A 41 -3.27 9.10 -5.87
N ALA A 42 -4.27 9.57 -5.14
CA ALA A 42 -4.35 9.41 -3.69
C ALA A 42 -4.27 7.93 -3.26
N LEU A 43 -4.95 7.03 -3.98
CA LEU A 43 -4.85 5.59 -3.72
C LEU A 43 -3.45 5.02 -3.98
N ARG A 44 -2.73 5.52 -4.99
CA ARG A 44 -1.34 5.12 -5.26
C ARG A 44 -0.39 5.60 -4.18
N ASP A 45 -0.60 6.81 -3.66
CA ASP A 45 0.19 7.36 -2.58
C ASP A 45 -0.07 6.57 -1.28
N LEU A 46 -1.33 6.26 -0.99
CA LEU A 46 -1.71 5.38 0.13
C LEU A 46 -1.06 4.00 0.01
N ALA A 47 -1.10 3.38 -1.18
CA ALA A 47 -0.41 2.10 -1.42
C ALA A 47 1.10 2.17 -1.21
N ARG A 48 1.73 3.32 -1.48
CA ARG A 48 3.16 3.54 -1.26
C ARG A 48 3.46 3.69 0.23
N THR A 49 2.63 4.43 0.96
CA THR A 49 2.74 4.57 2.42
C THR A 49 2.58 3.22 3.11
N GLU A 50 1.57 2.45 2.74
CA GLU A 50 1.33 1.10 3.30
C GLU A 50 2.49 0.16 2.99
N ALA A 51 2.95 0.09 1.75
CA ALA A 51 4.11 -0.75 1.40
C ALA A 51 5.39 -0.31 2.12
N TRP A 52 5.57 1.00 2.38
CA TRP A 52 6.69 1.51 3.15
C TRP A 52 6.59 1.13 4.63
N LEU A 53 5.41 1.27 5.24
CA LEU A 53 5.14 0.87 6.63
C LEU A 53 5.33 -0.63 6.82
N GLU A 54 4.72 -1.44 5.96
CA GLU A 54 4.83 -2.89 6.04
C GLU A 54 6.27 -3.37 5.74
N GLY A 55 6.98 -2.69 4.83
CA GLY A 55 8.42 -2.92 4.59
C GLY A 55 9.31 -2.53 5.77
N ARG A 56 8.91 -1.54 6.59
CA ARG A 56 9.55 -1.22 7.87
C ARG A 56 9.27 -2.29 8.92
N ILE A 57 8.02 -2.72 9.08
CA ILE A 57 7.62 -3.80 10.01
C ILE A 57 8.37 -5.10 9.66
N ALA A 58 8.51 -5.43 8.38
CA ALA A 58 9.26 -6.61 7.94
C ALA A 58 10.78 -6.51 8.16
N ARG A 59 11.33 -5.28 8.16
CA ARG A 59 12.74 -5.01 8.48
C ARG A 59 13.00 -4.89 9.97
N GLU A 60 11.98 -4.61 10.77
CA GLU A 60 12.06 -4.70 12.21
C GLU A 60 12.32 -6.18 12.52
N PRO A 61 13.50 -6.54 13.04
CA PRO A 61 13.75 -7.92 13.42
C PRO A 61 12.68 -8.26 14.45
N ARG A 62 12.06 -9.44 14.31
CA ARG A 62 11.18 -10.03 15.34
C ARG A 62 11.97 -10.19 16.65
N THR A 63 12.20 -9.10 17.38
CA THR A 63 12.87 -9.09 18.69
C THR A 63 11.88 -9.26 19.84
N ALA A 64 10.62 -9.61 19.55
CA ALA A 64 9.57 -9.68 20.55
C ALA A 64 8.95 -11.07 20.80
N GLN A 65 9.50 -12.18 20.26
CA GLN A 65 8.97 -13.53 20.57
C GLN A 65 10.06 -14.60 20.68
N ARG A 66 10.91 -14.51 21.71
CA ARG A 66 11.43 -15.66 22.49
C ARG A 66 12.42 -15.18 23.58
N MET A 67 11.98 -14.33 24.47
CA MET A 67 12.71 -14.07 25.73
C MET A 67 11.73 -13.95 26.90
N THR A 68 10.99 -15.01 27.20
CA THR A 68 10.45 -15.29 28.55
C THR A 68 10.19 -16.78 28.68
N SER A 69 11.26 -17.55 28.76
CA SER A 69 11.27 -18.85 29.46
C SER A 69 12.67 -19.05 30.03
N ALA A 70 13.09 -18.11 30.88
CA ALA A 70 14.22 -18.32 31.76
C ALA A 70 13.65 -18.50 33.18
N ALA A 71 14.15 -19.57 33.81
CA ALA A 71 14.19 -19.86 35.24
C ALA A 71 12.90 -20.40 35.89
N SER A 72 12.93 -21.68 36.29
CA SER A 72 13.34 -22.10 37.65
C SER A 72 12.76 -23.49 37.97
N GLY A 73 13.60 -24.45 38.36
CA GLY A 73 13.19 -25.74 38.94
C GLY A 73 13.88 -26.93 38.31
#